data_AF-H7FVG7-F1
#
_entry.id   AF-H7FVG7-F1
#
_cell.length_a   1.000
_cell.length_b   1.000
_cell.length_c   1.000
_cell.angle_alpha   90.00
_cell.angle_beta   90.00
_cell.angle_gamma   90.00
#
_symmetry.space_group_name_H-M   'P 1'
#
loop_
_entity.id
_entity.type
_entity.pdbx_description
1 polymer ?
#
loop_
_entity_poly.entity_id
_entity_poly.type
_entity_poly.pdbx_seq_one_letter_code
_entity_poly.pdbx_strand_id
1 'polypeptide(L)' 'MQFTVEVNWTVSDFVVAGVLLLTTTLLCGLVWRKIKNVNYRIAICIILLFSLLLIWAELAVGIFETTISGN' A
#
# COMPACT_ATOMS: atom_id res chain seq x y z
N MET A 1 21.86 -12.79 6.28
CA MET A 1 21.67 -11.86 5.14
C MET A 1 22.54 -10.67 5.42
N GLN A 2 23.42 -10.34 4.51
CA GLN A 2 24.46 -9.32 4.71
C GLN A 2 23.76 -7.97 4.89
N PHE A 3 23.95 -7.37 6.06
CA PHE A 3 23.57 -6.00 6.37
C PHE A 3 24.54 -5.05 5.68
N THR A 4 24.44 -4.97 4.35
CA THR A 4 25.14 -3.94 3.58
C THR A 4 24.43 -2.61 3.80
N VAL A 5 25.20 -1.55 4.02
CA VAL A 5 24.77 -0.15 4.25
C VAL A 5 24.23 0.46 2.95
N GLU A 6 23.23 -0.16 2.34
CA GLU A 6 22.56 0.37 1.14
C GLU A 6 21.06 0.51 1.33
N VAL A 7 20.51 -0.10 2.38
CA VAL A 7 19.06 -0.27 2.54
C VAL A 7 18.66 0.21 3.95
N ASN A 8 18.62 1.53 4.12
CA ASN A 8 18.40 2.23 5.39
C ASN A 8 16.89 2.42 5.67
N TRP A 9 16.13 1.32 5.81
CA TRP A 9 14.72 1.40 6.19
C TRP A 9 14.61 1.95 7.61
N THR A 10 13.96 3.10 7.74
CA THR A 10 13.67 3.70 9.04
C THR A 10 12.43 3.03 9.65
N VAL A 11 12.27 3.10 10.96
CA VAL A 11 11.05 2.63 11.65
C VAL A 11 9.78 3.24 11.03
N SER A 12 9.86 4.46 10.52
CA SER A 12 8.82 5.14 9.77
C SER A 12 8.34 4.34 8.55
N ASP A 13 9.25 3.76 7.76
CA ASP A 13 8.89 2.95 6.58
C ASP A 13 8.08 1.71 6.95
N PHE A 14 8.41 1.08 8.09
CA PHE A 14 7.64 -0.05 8.62
C PHE A 14 6.25 0.37 9.10
N VAL A 15 6.13 1.55 9.72
CA VAL A 15 4.83 2.09 10.12
C VAL A 15 3.97 2.38 8.90
N VAL A 16 4.54 2.98 7.85
CA VAL A 16 3.78 3.25 6.62
C VAL A 16 3.38 1.95 5.93
N ALA A 17 4.27 0.97 5.80
CA ALA A 17 3.94 -0.34 5.26
C ALA A 17 2.81 -1.02 6.08
N GLY A 18 2.85 -0.92 7.41
CA GLY A 18 1.82 -1.43 8.31
C GLY A 18 0.46 -0.76 8.10
N VAL A 19 0.41 0.57 8.00
CA VAL A 19 -0.82 1.32 7.75
C VAL A 19 -1.39 0.99 6.37
N LEU A 20 -0.54 0.86 5.34
CA LEU A 20 -0.96 0.49 3.98
C LEU A 20 -1.63 -0.88 3.92
N LEU A 21 -1.03 -1.88 4.58
CA LEU A 21 -1.56 -3.23 4.62
C LEU A 21 -2.84 -3.31 5.45
N LEU A 22 -2.88 -2.62 6.60
CA LEU A 22 -4.08 -2.57 7.45
C LEU A 22 -5.26 -1.90 6.74
N THR A 23 -5.04 -0.75 6.12
CA THR A 23 -6.09 -0.02 5.39
C THR A 23 -6.62 -0.84 4.22
N THR A 24 -5.73 -1.46 3.44
CA THR A 24 -6.12 -2.33 2.33
C THR A 24 -6.89 -3.56 2.80
N THR A 25 -6.44 -4.22 3.87
CA THR A 25 -7.12 -5.41 4.41
C THR A 25 -8.50 -5.05 4.97
N LEU A 26 -8.62 -3.93 5.69
CA LEU A 26 -9.89 -3.41 6.19
C LEU A 26 -10.87 -3.07 5.08
N LEU A 27 -10.41 -2.35 4.05
CA LEU A 27 -11.22 -2.00 2.88
C LEU A 27 -11.68 -3.26 2.14
N CYS A 28 -10.78 -4.22 1.91
CA CYS A 28 -11.11 -5.49 1.27
C CYS A 28 -12.14 -6.29 2.08
N GLY A 29 -11.96 -6.38 3.40
CA GLY A 29 -12.92 -7.03 4.32
C GLY A 29 -14.29 -6.35 4.34
N LEU A 30 -14.34 -5.02 4.30
CA LEU A 30 -15.59 -4.25 4.22
C LEU A 30 -16.32 -4.47 2.88
N VAL A 31 -15.57 -4.49 1.77
CA VAL A 31 -16.09 -4.81 0.43
C VAL A 31 -16.68 -6.21 0.43
N TRP A 32 -16.01 -7.17 1.06
CA TRP A 32 -16.50 -8.52 1.21
C TRP A 32 -17.80 -8.61 2.00
N ARG A 33 -17.98 -7.79 3.04
CA ARG A 33 -19.21 -7.76 3.84
C ARG A 33 -20.36 -7.00 3.15
N LYS A 34 -20.04 -5.98 2.34
CA LYS A 34 -21.03 -5.05 1.78
C LYS A 34 -21.52 -5.45 0.38
N ILE A 35 -20.72 -6.17 -0.40
CA ILE A 35 -21.03 -6.48 -1.80
C ILE A 35 -21.36 -7.96 -1.97
N LYS A 36 -22.63 -8.21 -2.32
CA LYS A 36 -23.20 -9.53 -2.62
C LYS A 36 -22.90 -9.99 -4.07
N ASN A 37 -22.60 -9.04 -4.96
CA ASN A 37 -22.32 -9.30 -6.38
C ASN A 37 -20.82 -9.58 -6.62
N VAL A 38 -20.51 -10.81 -7.07
CA VAL A 38 -19.13 -11.30 -7.26
C VAL A 38 -18.36 -10.48 -8.31
N ASN A 39 -19.03 -9.98 -9.34
CA ASN A 39 -18.42 -9.18 -10.40
C ASN A 39 -17.89 -7.83 -9.87
N TYR A 40 -18.66 -7.16 -9.00
CA TYR A 40 -18.24 -5.92 -8.35
C TYR A 40 -17.14 -6.14 -7.29
N ARG A 41 -17.16 -7.30 -6.61
CA ARG A 41 -16.08 -7.69 -5.69
C ARG A 41 -14.72 -7.74 -6.39
N ILE A 42 -14.66 -8.35 -7.58
CA ILE A 42 -13.41 -8.46 -8.36
C ILE A 42 -12.93 -7.09 -8.82
N ALA A 43 -13.81 -6.26 -9.38
CA ALA A 43 -13.45 -4.91 -9.83
C ALA A 43 -12.88 -4.06 -8.68
N ILE A 44 -13.50 -4.11 -7.50
CA ILE A 44 -13.03 -3.35 -6.34
C ILE A 44 -11.71 -3.89 -5.79
N CYS A 45 -11.52 -5.21 -5.71
CA CYS A 45 -10.23 -5.78 -5.34
C CYS A 45 -9.11 -5.32 -6.28
N ILE A 46 -9.37 -5.29 -7.60
CA ILE A 46 -8.39 -4.83 -8.59
C ILE A 46 -8.03 -3.36 -8.36
N ILE A 47 -9.03 -2.49 -8.19
CA ILE A 47 -8.81 -1.05 -7.93
C ILE A 47 -8.01 -0.85 -6.63
N LEU A 48 -8.34 -1.61 -5.58
CA LEU A 48 -7.68 -1.53 -4.29
C LEU A 48 -6.21 -1.97 -4.39
N LEU A 49 -5.94 -3.04 -5.12
CA LEU A 49 -4.59 -3.56 -5.35
C LEU A 49 -3.76 -2.58 -6.20
N PHE A 50 -4.38 -1.96 -7.22
CA PHE A 50 -3.75 -0.90 -8.01
C PHE A 50 -3.40 0.32 -7.16
N SER A 51 -4.33 0.76 -6.30
CA SER A 51 -4.08 1.87 -5.38
C SER A 51 -2.97 1.55 -4.38
N LEU A 52 -2.92 0.32 -3.85
CA LEU A 52 -1.84 -0.13 -2.97
C LEU A 52 -0.48 -0.10 -3.68
N LEU A 53 -0.40 -0.65 -4.89
CA LEU A 53 0.84 -0.67 -5.66
C LEU A 53 1.32 0.73 -6.02
N LEU A 54 0.39 1.63 -6.36
CA LEU A 54 0.73 3.01 -6.69
C LEU A 54 1.30 3.75 -5.47
N ILE A 55 0.65 3.62 -4.32
CA ILE A 55 1.12 4.24 -3.07
C ILE A 55 2.43 3.60 -2.60
N TRP A 56 2.60 2.30 -2.77
CA TRP A 56 3.84 1.61 -2.40
C TRP A 56 5.00 2.00 -3.32
N ALA A 57 4.77 2.13 -4.64
CA ALA A 57 5.77 2.62 -5.58
C ALA A 57 6.18 4.08 -5.29
N GLU A 58 5.22 4.91 -4.91
CA GLU A 58 5.46 6.28 -4.45
C GLU A 58 6.35 6.35 -3.22
N LEU A 59 6.08 5.51 -2.22
CA LEU A 59 6.88 5.49 -1.00
C LEU A 59 8.22 4.78 -1.14
N ALA A 60 8.30 3.70 -1.92
CA ALA A 60 9.50 2.89 -2.05
C ALA A 60 10.50 3.46 -3.07
N VAL A 61 10.00 4.10 -4.13
CA VAL A 61 10.84 4.60 -5.23
C VAL A 61 10.78 6.12 -5.34
N GLY A 62 9.80 6.81 -4.72
CA GLY A 62 9.71 8.27 -4.77
C GLY A 62 9.40 8.79 -6.17
N ILE A 63 8.65 8.03 -6.99
CA ILE A 63 8.49 8.29 -8.43
C ILE A 63 7.96 9.70 -8.71
N PHE A 64 7.02 10.22 -7.92
CA PHE A 64 6.43 11.54 -8.18
C PHE A 64 7.11 12.72 -7.46
N GLU A 65 8.25 12.55 -6.76
CA GLU A 65 8.93 13.65 -6.03
C GLU A 65 7.95 14.53 -5.20
N THR A 66 6.84 13.96 -4.72
CA THR A 66 5.81 14.74 -4.03
C THR A 66 6.28 15.08 -2.62
N THR A 67 5.84 16.22 -2.06
CA THR A 67 6.23 16.78 -0.75
C THR A 67 6.15 15.81 0.45
N ILE A 68 5.52 14.66 0.27
CA ILE A 68 5.49 13.54 1.22
C ILE A 68 6.88 12.88 1.35
N SER A 69 7.74 12.98 0.31
CA SER A 69 9.08 12.42 0.23
C SER A 69 10.15 13.19 1.02
N GLY A 70 9.80 14.30 1.70
CA GLY A 70 10.67 14.98 2.65
C GLY A 70 12.01 15.46 2.08
N ASN A 71 12.09 16.73 1.68
CA ASN A 71 13.37 17.44 1.77
C ASN A 71 13.53 18.03 3.18
#